data_AF-A0AA41QR63-F1
#
_entry.id   AF-A0AA41QR63-F1
#
_cell.length_a   1.000
_cell.length_b   1.000
_cell.length_c   1.000
_cell.angle_alpha   90.00
_cell.angle_beta   90.00
_cell.angle_gamma   90.00
#
_symmetry.space_group_name_H-M   'P 1'
#
loop_
_entity.id
_entity.type
_entity.pdbx_description
1 polymer ?
#
loop_
_entity_poly.entity_id
_entity_poly.type
_entity_poly.pdbx_seq_one_letter_code
_entity_poly.pdbx_strand_id
1 'polypeptide(L)'
;MIEEGLPSRTTVHADPIEGAHKNGLAALPVCLESHMPLDLVIVMLGTNDLKTRFSVNASDIADSIEQVVRAVQTSEAGPEGQAPKVLVVTPPPIAEVDWFADMFRGGAEKAAQLAPLVAAMCERRQIPHLDAGAIVEASAVDGIHLDAEAHRILGLTLASLCEVAFAAIN
;
A
#
# COMPACT_ATOMS: atom_id res chain seq x y z
N MET A 1 -13.60 10.30 -5.32
CA MET A 1 -12.65 9.56 -4.47
C MET A 1 -13.42 8.43 -3.80
N ILE A 2 -12.88 7.21 -3.82
CA ILE A 2 -13.48 6.02 -3.19
C ILE A 2 -12.45 5.49 -2.20
N GLU A 3 -12.89 5.18 -0.98
CA GLU A 3 -12.02 4.70 0.09
C GLU A 3 -12.22 3.20 0.29
N GLU A 4 -11.17 2.42 0.06
CA GLU A 4 -11.13 0.96 0.26
C GLU A 4 -10.10 0.59 1.33
N GLY A 5 -10.05 1.37 2.42
CA GLY A 5 -9.17 1.11 3.56
C GLY A 5 -9.75 0.04 4.49
N LEU A 6 -8.95 -0.98 4.82
CA LEU A 6 -9.33 -2.02 5.79
C LEU A 6 -8.20 -2.21 6.81
N PRO A 7 -8.45 -1.96 8.12
CA PRO A 7 -7.48 -2.24 9.16
C PRO A 7 -6.98 -3.68 9.09
N SER A 8 -5.68 -3.85 9.29
CA SER A 8 -4.97 -5.13 9.23
C SER A 8 -4.90 -5.80 7.86
N ARG A 9 -5.32 -5.15 6.76
CA ARG A 9 -5.15 -5.67 5.40
C ARG A 9 -3.67 -5.90 5.07
N THR A 10 -3.35 -7.09 4.61
CA THR A 10 -2.03 -7.48 4.09
C THR A 10 -2.03 -7.35 2.57
N THR A 11 -0.88 -7.55 1.94
CA THR A 11 -0.84 -7.66 0.48
C THR A 11 -1.52 -8.96 0.01
N VAL A 12 -0.94 -10.12 0.34
CA VAL A 12 -1.33 -11.43 -0.21
C VAL A 12 -1.66 -12.49 0.85
N HIS A 13 -1.61 -12.13 2.14
CA HIS A 13 -1.73 -13.09 3.23
C HIS A 13 -3.13 -13.13 3.83
N ALA A 14 -3.72 -14.32 3.93
CA ALA A 14 -4.81 -14.55 4.86
C ALA A 14 -4.27 -14.46 6.29
N ASP A 15 -4.78 -13.54 7.12
CA ASP A 15 -4.32 -13.43 8.51
C ASP A 15 -4.95 -14.57 9.35
N PRO A 16 -4.15 -15.46 9.98
CA PRO A 16 -4.67 -16.58 10.75
C PRO A 16 -5.34 -16.18 12.07
N ILE A 17 -5.14 -14.94 12.52
CA ILE A 17 -5.69 -14.40 13.77
C ILE A 17 -6.82 -13.41 13.47
N GLU A 18 -6.62 -12.50 12.51
CA GLU A 18 -7.56 -11.42 12.19
C GLU A 18 -8.54 -11.77 11.06
N GLY A 19 -8.31 -12.88 10.36
CA GLY A 19 -9.22 -13.48 9.40
C GLY A 19 -8.70 -13.49 7.96
N ALA A 20 -9.15 -14.49 7.19
CA ALA A 20 -8.73 -14.68 5.80
C ALA A 20 -9.09 -13.49 4.88
N HIS A 21 -10.14 -12.74 5.22
CA HIS A 21 -10.58 -11.54 4.52
C HIS A 21 -9.59 -10.36 4.59
N LYS A 22 -8.52 -10.47 5.39
CA LYS A 22 -7.42 -9.48 5.42
C LYS A 22 -6.48 -9.58 4.22
N ASN A 23 -6.60 -10.62 3.40
CA ASN A 23 -5.84 -10.76 2.16
C ASN A 23 -6.29 -9.71 1.13
N GLY A 24 -5.45 -8.69 0.90
CA GLY A 24 -5.75 -7.61 -0.03
C GLY A 24 -5.96 -8.09 -1.46
N LEU A 25 -5.08 -8.95 -1.96
CA LEU A 25 -5.17 -9.51 -3.31
C LEU A 25 -6.47 -10.30 -3.53
N ALA A 26 -6.91 -11.07 -2.53
CA ALA A 26 -8.15 -11.84 -2.64
C ALA A 26 -9.41 -10.95 -2.63
N ALA A 27 -9.38 -9.81 -1.93
CA ALA A 27 -10.49 -8.86 -1.88
C ALA A 27 -10.54 -7.94 -3.12
N LEU A 28 -9.39 -7.72 -3.77
CA LEU A 28 -9.21 -6.71 -4.81
C LEU A 28 -10.18 -6.84 -6.01
N PRO A 29 -10.47 -8.03 -6.58
CA PRO A 29 -11.38 -8.12 -7.73
C PRO A 29 -12.76 -7.53 -7.45
N VAL A 30 -13.32 -7.82 -6.27
CA VAL A 30 -14.63 -7.28 -5.86
C VAL A 30 -14.58 -5.76 -5.76
N CYS A 31 -13.50 -5.20 -5.18
CA CYS A 31 -13.33 -3.75 -5.10
C CYS A 31 -13.22 -3.11 -6.50
N LEU A 32 -12.43 -3.70 -7.41
CA LEU A 32 -12.24 -3.17 -8.77
C LEU A 32 -13.55 -3.21 -9.58
N GLU A 33 -14.26 -4.34 -9.57
CA GLU A 33 -15.49 -4.52 -10.33
C GLU A 33 -16.67 -3.70 -9.76
N SER A 34 -16.74 -3.53 -8.43
CA SER A 34 -17.82 -2.75 -7.81
C SER A 34 -17.73 -1.26 -8.08
N HIS A 35 -16.53 -0.77 -8.41
CA HIS A 35 -16.24 0.66 -8.54
C HIS A 35 -15.89 1.10 -9.96
N MET A 36 -15.96 0.19 -10.94
CA MET A 36 -15.65 0.50 -12.34
C MET A 36 -16.62 1.54 -12.94
N PRO A 37 -16.16 2.42 -13.85
CA PRO A 37 -14.78 2.56 -14.32
C PRO A 37 -13.90 3.37 -13.35
N LEU A 38 -12.65 2.95 -13.20
CA LEU A 38 -11.61 3.60 -12.39
C LEU A 38 -10.50 4.16 -13.29
N ASP A 39 -10.18 5.44 -13.16
CA ASP A 39 -9.04 6.01 -13.90
C ASP A 39 -7.69 5.70 -13.22
N LEU A 40 -7.69 5.63 -11.89
CA LEU A 40 -6.50 5.48 -11.05
C LEU A 40 -6.82 4.64 -9.81
N VAL A 41 -5.92 3.72 -9.48
CA VAL A 41 -5.89 2.99 -8.21
C VAL A 41 -4.60 3.34 -7.48
N ILE A 42 -4.72 3.77 -6.22
CA ILE A 42 -3.58 4.04 -5.35
C ILE A 42 -3.42 2.86 -4.39
N VAL A 43 -2.26 2.21 -4.40
CA VAL A 43 -1.95 1.06 -3.55
C VAL A 43 -0.96 1.48 -2.47
N MET A 44 -1.41 1.53 -1.22
CA MET A 44 -0.57 1.71 -0.03
C MET A 44 -0.76 0.53 0.92
N LEU A 45 0.04 -0.52 0.74
CA LEU A 45 0.03 -1.74 1.54
C LEU A 45 1.47 -2.14 1.89
N GLY A 46 1.62 -3.14 2.77
CA GLY A 46 2.93 -3.68 3.18
C GLY A 46 3.20 -3.56 4.67
N THR A 47 2.55 -2.63 5.39
CA THR A 47 2.74 -2.48 6.84
C THR A 47 2.37 -3.76 7.57
N ASN A 48 1.20 -4.34 7.32
CA ASN A 48 0.73 -5.53 8.04
C ASN A 48 1.51 -6.80 7.71
N ASP A 49 2.14 -6.86 6.54
CA ASP A 49 3.01 -7.95 6.12
C ASP A 49 4.29 -8.02 6.99
N LEU A 50 4.64 -6.91 7.66
CA LEU A 50 5.74 -6.85 8.62
C LEU A 50 5.50 -7.65 9.89
N LYS A 51 4.24 -7.96 10.22
CA LYS A 51 3.88 -8.73 11.43
C LYS A 51 4.67 -10.03 11.49
N THR A 52 5.25 -10.33 12.64
CA THR A 52 6.18 -11.46 12.83
C THR A 52 5.56 -12.79 12.39
N ARG A 53 4.25 -12.94 12.59
CA ARG A 53 3.49 -14.15 12.22
C ARG A 53 3.49 -14.51 10.73
N PHE A 54 3.74 -13.56 9.82
CA PHE A 54 3.85 -13.87 8.40
C PHE A 54 5.27 -14.32 8.01
N SER A 55 6.28 -13.96 8.82
CA SER A 55 7.66 -14.42 8.66
C SER A 55 8.24 -14.23 7.24
N VAL A 56 7.79 -13.16 6.56
CA VAL A 56 8.30 -12.73 5.25
C VAL A 56 9.37 -11.66 5.39
N ASN A 57 10.32 -11.64 4.46
CA ASN A 57 11.37 -10.63 4.37
C ASN A 57 10.89 -9.42 3.54
N ALA A 58 11.67 -8.33 3.53
CA ALA A 58 11.28 -7.10 2.82
C ALA A 58 11.15 -7.28 1.28
N SER A 59 11.95 -8.16 0.68
CA SER A 59 11.87 -8.47 -0.76
C SER A 59 10.56 -9.19 -1.08
N ASP A 60 10.17 -10.18 -0.27
CA ASP A 60 8.91 -10.90 -0.46
C ASP A 60 7.70 -9.96 -0.32
N ILE A 61 7.78 -8.97 0.58
CA ILE A 61 6.72 -7.95 0.74
C ILE A 61 6.65 -7.08 -0.53
N ALA A 62 7.78 -6.65 -1.08
CA ALA A 62 7.80 -5.88 -2.32
C ALA A 62 7.25 -6.68 -3.52
N ASP A 63 7.59 -7.97 -3.63
CA ASP A 63 7.04 -8.87 -4.64
C ASP A 63 5.53 -9.09 -4.44
N SER A 64 5.07 -9.13 -3.19
CA SER A 64 3.65 -9.25 -2.87
C SER A 64 2.84 -7.99 -3.20
N ILE A 65 3.42 -6.80 -3.00
CA ILE A 65 2.87 -5.53 -3.54
C ILE A 65 2.80 -5.60 -5.06
N GLU A 66 3.83 -6.13 -5.73
CA GLU A 66 3.84 -6.29 -7.19
C GLU A 66 2.70 -7.20 -7.68
N GLN A 67 2.32 -8.24 -6.93
CA GLN A 67 1.16 -9.07 -7.28
C GLN A 67 -0.16 -8.30 -7.20
N VAL A 68 -0.35 -7.46 -6.17
CA VAL A 68 -1.52 -6.58 -6.06
C VAL A 68 -1.57 -5.62 -7.25
N VAL A 69 -0.44 -4.99 -7.58
CA VAL A 69 -0.33 -4.06 -8.70
C VAL A 69 -0.59 -4.75 -10.04
N ARG A 70 -0.02 -5.95 -10.27
CA ARG A 70 -0.30 -6.76 -11.47
C ARG A 70 -1.79 -7.02 -11.63
N ALA A 71 -2.47 -7.41 -10.56
CA ALA A 71 -3.91 -7.69 -10.60
C ALA A 71 -4.73 -6.46 -11.02
N VAL A 72 -4.34 -5.27 -10.57
CA VAL A 72 -4.93 -4.01 -11.06
C VAL A 72 -4.65 -3.81 -12.55
N GLN A 73 -3.39 -3.95 -12.99
CA GLN A 73 -2.96 -3.73 -14.38
C GLN A 73 -3.53 -4.75 -15.37
N THR A 74 -4.00 -5.90 -14.91
CA THR A 74 -4.65 -6.93 -15.75
C THR A 74 -6.17 -6.91 -15.64
N SER A 75 -6.75 -6.00 -14.85
CA SER A 75 -8.20 -5.86 -14.75
C SER A 75 -8.77 -5.07 -15.93
N GLU A 76 -10.07 -5.23 -16.17
CA GLU A 76 -10.84 -4.44 -17.15
C GLU A 76 -11.63 -3.32 -16.43
N ALA A 77 -11.15 -2.89 -15.26
CA ALA A 77 -11.90 -2.02 -14.35
C ALA A 77 -11.80 -0.53 -14.69
N GLY A 78 -11.06 -0.15 -15.73
CA GLY A 78 -10.89 1.23 -16.19
C GLY A 78 -11.87 1.64 -17.31
N PRO A 79 -11.77 2.88 -17.79
CA PRO A 79 -12.59 3.37 -18.89
C PRO A 79 -12.46 2.48 -20.13
N GLU A 80 -13.58 2.25 -20.82
CA GLU A 80 -13.63 1.43 -22.04
C GLU A 80 -13.13 -0.03 -21.86
N GLY A 81 -13.15 -0.54 -20.62
CA GLY A 81 -12.68 -1.89 -20.30
C GLY A 81 -11.15 -2.03 -20.26
N GLN A 82 -10.41 -0.92 -20.26
CA GLN A 82 -8.95 -0.93 -20.07
C GLN A 82 -8.58 -1.14 -18.60
N ALA A 83 -7.31 -1.38 -18.32
CA ALA A 83 -6.82 -1.36 -16.95
C ALA A 83 -6.71 0.08 -16.41
N PRO A 84 -7.09 0.32 -15.14
CA PRO A 84 -6.85 1.61 -14.50
C PRO A 84 -5.33 1.88 -14.37
N LYS A 85 -4.96 3.16 -14.31
CA LYS A 85 -3.59 3.53 -13.92
C LYS A 85 -3.34 3.12 -12.47
N VAL A 86 -2.07 2.95 -12.10
CA VAL A 86 -1.67 2.59 -10.74
C VAL A 86 -0.63 3.58 -10.21
N LEU A 87 -0.81 4.01 -8.97
CA LEU A 87 0.21 4.69 -8.17
C LEU A 87 0.52 3.82 -6.96
N VAL A 88 1.79 3.49 -6.75
CA VAL A 88 2.24 2.75 -5.56
C VAL A 88 2.75 3.74 -4.52
N VAL A 89 2.32 3.57 -3.28
CA VAL A 89 2.79 4.34 -2.14
C VAL A 89 3.42 3.37 -1.14
N THR A 90 4.70 3.52 -0.85
CA THR A 90 5.31 2.80 0.26
C THR A 90 4.88 3.47 1.57
N PRO A 91 4.30 2.75 2.54
CA PRO A 91 3.95 3.33 3.84
C PRO A 91 5.20 3.76 4.61
N PRO A 92 5.11 4.72 5.54
CA PRO A 92 6.26 5.12 6.33
C PRO A 92 6.76 3.95 7.20
N PRO A 93 8.06 3.91 7.52
CA PRO A 93 8.62 2.90 8.41
C PRO A 93 7.92 2.86 9.76
N ILE A 94 7.72 1.65 10.30
CA ILE A 94 7.16 1.47 11.64
C ILE A 94 8.22 1.61 12.72
N ALA A 95 7.78 1.90 13.94
CA ALA A 95 8.55 1.77 15.17
C ALA A 95 7.95 0.67 16.05
N GLU A 96 8.81 -0.19 16.62
CA GLU A 96 8.38 -1.25 17.54
C GLU A 96 8.21 -0.67 18.96
N VAL A 97 7.11 0.04 19.18
CA VAL A 97 6.79 0.66 20.47
C VAL A 97 5.45 0.19 21.01
N ASP A 98 5.28 0.33 22.33
CA ASP A 98 4.05 0.06 23.06
C ASP A 98 3.45 -1.34 22.74
N TRP A 99 2.12 -1.46 22.69
CA TRP A 99 1.39 -2.73 22.62
C TRP A 99 1.56 -3.51 21.31
N PHE A 100 2.03 -2.86 20.24
CA PHE A 100 2.26 -3.51 18.94
C PHE A 100 3.67 -4.06 18.76
N ALA A 101 4.62 -3.72 19.62
CA ALA A 101 6.02 -4.11 19.49
C ALA A 101 6.20 -5.64 19.30
N ASP A 102 5.48 -6.46 20.08
CA ASP A 102 5.55 -7.92 19.96
C ASP A 102 4.93 -8.45 18.66
N MET A 103 3.84 -7.83 18.19
CA MET A 103 3.16 -8.22 16.95
C MET A 103 4.04 -7.98 15.72
N PHE A 104 4.83 -6.91 15.78
CA PHE A 104 5.71 -6.44 14.71
C PHE A 104 7.19 -6.62 15.01
N ARG A 105 7.55 -7.53 15.92
CA ARG A 105 8.94 -7.79 16.31
C ARG A 105 9.82 -8.07 15.08
N GLY A 106 10.90 -7.29 14.92
CA GLY A 106 11.80 -7.31 13.76
C GLY A 106 11.20 -6.66 12.50
N GLY A 107 10.05 -6.03 12.61
CA GLY A 107 9.34 -5.35 11.54
C GLY A 107 9.95 -4.00 11.21
N ALA A 108 10.49 -3.26 12.18
CA ALA A 108 11.09 -1.94 11.92
C ALA A 108 12.32 -2.06 11.00
N GLU A 109 13.18 -3.06 11.23
CA GLU A 109 14.34 -3.34 10.38
C GLU A 109 13.94 -3.72 8.95
N LYS A 110 12.89 -4.53 8.80
CA LYS A 110 12.32 -4.89 7.49
C LYS A 110 11.68 -3.68 6.80
N ALA A 111 10.96 -2.84 7.54
CA ALA A 111 10.27 -1.67 7.02
C ALA A 111 11.25 -0.66 6.40
N ALA A 112 12.40 -0.45 7.03
CA ALA A 112 13.46 0.42 6.53
C ALA A 112 14.02 -0.01 5.15
N GLN A 113 13.83 -1.28 4.77
CA GLN A 113 14.27 -1.82 3.48
C GLN A 113 13.17 -1.74 2.40
N LEU A 114 11.90 -1.49 2.76
CA LEU A 114 10.79 -1.56 1.82
C LEU A 114 10.85 -0.46 0.75
N ALA A 115 11.09 0.80 1.14
CA ALA A 115 11.11 1.92 0.20
C ALA A 115 12.04 1.70 -1.01
N PRO A 116 13.33 1.36 -0.85
CA PRO A 116 14.20 1.11 -2.00
C PRO A 116 13.79 -0.11 -2.82
N LEU A 117 13.27 -1.17 -2.20
CA LEU A 117 12.83 -2.38 -2.93
C LEU A 117 11.57 -2.12 -3.76
N VAL A 118 10.59 -1.41 -3.20
CA VAL A 118 9.36 -1.02 -3.89
C VAL A 118 9.67 -0.01 -4.99
N ALA A 119 10.56 0.96 -4.75
CA ALA A 119 11.00 1.90 -5.78
C ALA A 119 11.65 1.17 -6.97
N ALA A 120 12.57 0.24 -6.72
CA ALA A 120 13.19 -0.57 -7.76
C ALA A 120 12.16 -1.44 -8.53
N MET A 121 11.14 -1.97 -7.85
CA MET A 121 10.04 -2.68 -8.50
C MET A 121 9.23 -1.75 -9.42
N CYS A 122 8.86 -0.58 -8.91
CA CYS A 122 8.09 0.41 -9.67
C CYS A 122 8.87 0.91 -10.89
N GLU A 123 10.18 1.14 -10.77
CA GLU A 123 11.06 1.52 -11.89
C GLU A 123 11.07 0.44 -12.99
N ARG A 124 11.30 -0.83 -12.61
CA ARG A 124 11.27 -1.95 -13.57
C ARG A 124 9.94 -2.08 -14.30
N ARG A 125 8.84 -1.66 -13.67
CA ARG A 125 7.48 -1.72 -14.23
C ARG A 125 7.00 -0.41 -14.84
N GLN A 126 7.79 0.65 -14.76
CA GLN A 126 7.42 2.00 -15.19
C GLN A 126 6.13 2.50 -14.50
N ILE A 127 6.02 2.27 -13.20
CA ILE A 127 4.87 2.65 -12.37
C ILE A 127 5.25 3.86 -11.51
N PRO A 128 4.40 4.90 -11.42
CA PRO A 128 4.57 5.99 -10.47
C PRO A 128 4.68 5.48 -9.03
N HIS A 129 5.64 6.03 -8.27
CA HIS A 129 5.92 5.66 -6.90
C HIS A 129 6.03 6.90 -5.99
N LEU A 130 5.50 6.79 -4.78
CA LEU A 130 5.71 7.74 -3.69
C LEU A 130 6.22 6.98 -2.46
N ASP A 131 7.32 7.44 -1.87
CA ASP A 131 7.73 7.02 -0.53
C ASP A 131 7.07 7.94 0.51
N ALA A 132 6.08 7.43 1.25
CA ALA A 132 5.44 8.21 2.31
C ALA A 132 6.39 8.46 3.49
N GLY A 133 7.38 7.59 3.72
CA GLY A 133 8.40 7.76 4.75
C GLY A 133 9.33 8.96 4.54
N ALA A 134 9.36 9.52 3.33
CA ALA A 134 10.10 10.74 3.02
C ALA A 134 9.33 12.02 3.40
N ILE A 135 8.04 11.94 3.73
CA ILE A 135 7.17 13.09 3.97
C ILE A 135 6.42 13.04 5.31
N VAL A 136 6.18 11.84 5.86
CA VAL A 136 5.46 11.64 7.13
C VAL A 136 6.09 10.50 7.91
N GLU A 137 5.83 10.49 9.22
CA GLU A 137 6.29 9.45 10.15
C GLU A 137 5.09 8.77 10.82
N ALA A 138 5.28 7.52 11.27
CA ALA A 138 4.32 6.86 12.13
C ALA A 138 4.27 7.56 13.51
N SER A 139 3.08 7.58 14.11
CA SER A 139 2.83 8.18 15.42
C SER A 139 3.68 7.51 16.49
N ALA A 140 4.32 8.32 17.34
CA ALA A 140 5.06 7.82 18.50
C ALA A 140 4.18 7.16 19.57
N VAL A 141 2.85 7.26 19.46
CA VAL A 141 1.92 6.62 20.39
C VAL A 141 1.98 5.10 20.26
N ASP A 142 1.98 4.58 19.03
CA ASP A 142 1.91 3.14 18.78
C ASP A 142 2.90 2.63 17.73
N GLY A 143 3.61 3.54 17.05
CA GLY A 143 4.64 3.25 16.07
C GLY A 143 4.15 2.70 14.74
N ILE A 144 2.83 2.58 14.53
CA ILE A 144 2.24 1.96 13.35
C ILE A 144 1.37 2.94 12.57
N HIS A 145 0.49 3.68 13.25
CA HIS A 145 -0.54 4.50 12.61
C HIS A 145 -0.08 5.93 12.38
N LEU A 146 -0.74 6.63 11.45
CA LEU A 146 -0.52 8.06 11.24
C LEU A 146 -1.38 8.88 12.21
N ASP A 147 -0.87 10.01 12.67
CA ASP A 147 -1.70 11.01 13.32
C ASP A 147 -2.47 11.85 12.29
N ALA A 148 -3.32 12.75 12.78
CA ALA A 148 -4.15 13.60 11.92
C ALA A 148 -3.33 14.52 10.99
N GLU A 149 -2.16 14.98 11.44
CA GLU A 149 -1.32 15.89 10.66
C GLU A 149 -0.56 15.12 9.57
N ALA A 150 -0.01 13.96 9.90
CA ALA A 150 0.59 13.04 8.93
C ALA A 150 -0.44 12.61 7.86
N HIS A 151 -1.67 12.26 8.26
CA HIS A 151 -2.75 12.00 7.31
C HIS A 151 -3.01 13.18 6.37
N ARG A 152 -3.05 14.41 6.91
CA ARG A 152 -3.28 15.63 6.14
C ARG A 152 -2.16 15.88 5.13
N ILE A 153 -0.90 15.77 5.54
CA ILE A 153 0.28 15.98 4.68
C ILE A 153 0.30 14.95 3.54
N LEU A 154 0.09 13.67 3.86
CA LEU A 154 0.05 12.60 2.86
C LEU A 154 -1.10 12.81 1.86
N GLY A 155 -2.31 13.12 2.36
CA GLY A 155 -3.47 13.36 1.51
C GLY A 155 -3.28 14.52 0.53
N LEU A 156 -2.72 15.65 0.99
CA LEU A 156 -2.42 16.79 0.13
C LEU A 156 -1.36 16.46 -0.91
N THR A 157 -0.32 15.71 -0.53
CA THR A 157 0.72 15.27 -1.46
C THR A 157 0.14 14.36 -2.56
N LEU A 158 -0.70 13.40 -2.18
CA LEU A 158 -1.38 12.51 -3.12
C LEU A 158 -2.34 13.28 -4.05
N ALA A 159 -3.05 14.27 -3.54
CA ALA A 159 -3.92 15.12 -4.35
C ALA A 159 -3.13 15.83 -5.46
N SER A 160 -1.98 16.44 -5.12
CA SER A 160 -1.11 17.09 -6.12
C SER A 160 -0.56 16.10 -7.16
N LEU A 161 -0.19 14.88 -6.74
CA LEU A 161 0.26 13.84 -7.68
C LEU A 161 -0.87 13.40 -8.62
N CYS A 162 -2.10 13.29 -8.11
CA CYS A 162 -3.26 12.98 -8.93
C CYS A 162 -3.50 14.08 -9.96
N GLU A 163 -3.49 15.36 -9.56
CA GLU A 163 -3.67 16.48 -10.50
C GLU A 163 -2.67 16.43 -11.66
N VAL A 164 -1.39 16.13 -11.39
CA VAL A 164 -0.38 15.96 -12.45
C VAL A 164 -0.67 14.74 -13.32
N ALA A 165 -1.06 13.62 -12.73
CA ALA A 165 -1.36 12.39 -13.46
C ALA A 165 -2.60 12.50 -14.35
N PHE A 166 -3.60 13.27 -13.93
CA PHE A 166 -4.85 13.53 -14.65
C PHE A 166 -4.71 14.67 -15.67
N ALA A 167 -3.89 15.70 -15.41
CA ALA A 167 -3.61 16.76 -16.38
C ALA A 167 -2.88 16.24 -17.64
N ALA A 168 -2.17 15.12 -17.54
CA ALA A 168 -1.53 14.46 -18.69
C ALA A 168 -2.50 13.62 -19.56
N ILE A 169 -3.80 13.56 -19.22
CA ILE A 169 -4.83 12.75 -19.90
C ILE A 169 -5.77 13.62 -20.74
N ASN A 170 -5.86 14.92 -20.43
CA ASN A 170 -6.66 15.91 -21.16
C ASN A 170 -5.79 16.74 -22.12
#